data_AF-A0A7Y4WV20-F1
#
_entry.id   AF-A0A7Y4WV20-F1
#
_cell.length_a   1.000
_cell.length_b   1.000
_cell.length_c   1.000
_cell.angle_alpha   90.00
_cell.angle_beta   90.00
_cell.angle_gamma   90.00
#
_symmetry.space_group_name_H-M   'P 1'
#
loop_
_entity.id
_entity.type
_entity.pdbx_description
1 polymer ?
#
loop_
_entity_poly.entity_id
_entity_poly.type
_entity_poly.pdbx_seq_one_letter_code
_entity_poly.pdbx_strand_id
1 'polypeptide(L)'
;DVAKTDGFVSLGSVKAGGRRPSGADALSAIRHIYFKTTKRTIEHDLAHAIDLLTGLDSEDEREKAAVYMDGLAQMRSEWAAEKRTATAAPRPAGRRPKS
;
A
#
# COMPACT_ATOMS: atom_id res chain seq x y z
N ASP A 1 56.79 -7.00 -5.17
CA ASP A 1 55.90 -6.72 -6.31
C ASP A 1 54.81 -7.77 -6.40
N VAL A 2 53.54 -7.47 -6.11
CA VAL A 2 52.58 -6.68 -6.91
C VAL A 2 52.35 -7.36 -8.27
N ALA A 3 51.16 -7.79 -8.70
CA ALA A 3 49.80 -7.36 -8.38
C ALA A 3 48.79 -8.52 -8.40
N LYS A 4 47.82 -8.41 -7.51
CA LYS A 4 46.57 -9.17 -7.46
C LYS A 4 45.69 -8.66 -8.61
N THR A 5 45.39 -9.50 -9.60
CA THR A 5 44.40 -9.15 -10.63
C THR A 5 43.01 -9.39 -10.04
N ASP A 6 42.35 -8.30 -9.68
CA ASP A 6 40.92 -8.25 -9.39
C ASP A 6 40.13 -8.93 -10.50
N GLY A 7 39.56 -10.09 -10.17
CA GLY A 7 38.60 -10.80 -11.00
C GLY A 7 37.35 -9.94 -11.12
N PHE A 8 37.30 -9.14 -12.18
CA PHE A 8 36.11 -8.43 -12.60
C PHE A 8 35.00 -9.44 -12.90
N VAL A 9 33.97 -9.46 -12.04
CA VAL A 9 32.75 -10.24 -12.26
C VAL A 9 31.98 -9.57 -13.40
N SER A 10 31.96 -10.21 -14.56
CA SER A 10 31.07 -9.86 -15.66
C SER A 10 29.64 -9.73 -15.15
N LEU A 11 29.04 -8.54 -15.25
CA LEU A 11 27.63 -8.25 -14.95
C LEU A 11 26.64 -8.94 -15.93
N GLY A 12 27.04 -10.04 -16.57
CA GLY A 12 26.26 -10.82 -17.54
C GLY A 12 25.08 -11.61 -16.95
N SER A 13 24.66 -11.31 -15.72
CA SER A 13 23.46 -11.92 -15.12
C SER A 13 22.74 -11.00 -14.13
N VAL A 14 22.92 -9.68 -14.24
CA VAL A 14 21.83 -8.79 -13.78
C VAL A 14 20.70 -9.02 -14.76
N LYS A 15 19.88 -10.04 -14.47
CA LYS A 15 18.63 -10.32 -15.15
C LYS A 15 17.75 -9.10 -14.93
N ALA A 16 17.90 -8.12 -15.83
CA ALA A 16 16.84 -7.20 -16.17
C ALA A 16 15.59 -8.05 -16.43
N GLY A 17 14.59 -7.87 -15.57
CA GLY A 17 13.39 -8.69 -15.55
C GLY A 17 13.16 -9.40 -14.22
N GLY A 18 13.12 -8.63 -13.12
CA GLY A 18 12.18 -8.98 -12.06
C GLY A 18 10.81 -9.07 -12.73
N ARG A 19 10.28 -10.29 -12.86
CA ARG A 19 9.03 -10.56 -13.58
C ARG A 19 7.96 -9.68 -12.95
N ARG A 20 7.51 -8.63 -13.67
CA ARG A 20 6.30 -7.92 -13.25
C ARG A 20 5.20 -8.99 -13.14
N PRO A 21 4.41 -8.99 -12.05
CA PRO A 21 3.31 -9.93 -11.91
C PRO A 21 2.43 -9.83 -13.16
N SER A 22 1.96 -10.97 -13.68
CA SER A 22 0.97 -10.93 -14.74
C SER A 22 -0.30 -10.23 -14.25
N GLY A 23 -1.15 -9.72 -15.15
CA GLY A 23 -2.41 -9.05 -14.75
C GLY A 23 -3.25 -9.85 -13.74
N ALA A 24 -3.35 -11.17 -13.94
CA ALA A 24 -4.05 -12.07 -13.02
C ALA A 24 -3.36 -12.21 -11.64
N ASP A 25 -2.02 -12.21 -11.62
CA ASP A 25 -1.24 -12.24 -10.37
C ASP A 25 -1.39 -10.92 -9.60
N ALA A 26 -1.39 -9.79 -10.32
CA ALA A 26 -1.58 -8.46 -9.76
C ALA A 26 -2.99 -8.31 -9.16
N LEU A 27 -4.04 -8.75 -9.87
CA LEU A 27 -5.41 -8.75 -9.35
C LEU A 27 -5.54 -9.63 -8.09
N SER A 28 -4.93 -10.82 -8.10
CA SER A 28 -4.94 -11.72 -6.95
C SER A 28 -4.21 -11.11 -5.74
N ALA A 29 -3.11 -10.40 -5.98
CA ALA A 29 -2.37 -9.68 -4.95
C ALA A 29 -3.19 -8.51 -4.38
N ILE A 30 -3.86 -7.71 -5.22
CA ILE A 30 -4.77 -6.63 -4.78
C ILE A 30 -5.90 -7.21 -3.92
N ARG A 31 -6.51 -8.32 -4.35
CA ARG A 31 -7.54 -9.02 -3.57
C ARG A 31 -7.00 -9.46 -2.21
N HIS A 32 -5.80 -10.01 -2.15
CA HIS A 32 -5.20 -10.44 -0.89
C HIS A 32 -4.93 -9.25 0.05
N ILE A 33 -4.43 -8.13 -0.48
CA ILE A 33 -4.23 -6.90 0.27
C ILE A 33 -5.55 -6.42 0.89
N TYR A 34 -6.64 -6.44 0.13
CA TYR A 34 -7.97 -6.05 0.63
C TYR A 34 -8.39 -6.86 1.86
N PHE A 35 -8.29 -8.20 1.82
CA PHE A 35 -8.71 -9.05 2.93
C PHE A 35 -7.76 -9.05 4.14
N LYS A 36 -6.47 -8.74 3.94
CA LYS A 36 -5.45 -8.74 5.01
C LYS A 36 -5.21 -7.36 5.63
N THR A 37 -5.62 -6.30 4.94
CA THR A 37 -5.42 -4.91 5.33
C THR A 37 -5.89 -4.65 6.76
N THR A 38 -5.11 -3.87 7.49
CA THR A 38 -5.45 -3.43 8.85
C THR A 38 -5.35 -1.91 8.98
N LYS A 39 -5.96 -1.37 10.04
CA LYS A 39 -5.83 0.05 10.41
C LYS A 39 -4.39 0.54 10.54
N ARG A 40 -3.45 -0.34 10.86
CA ARG A 40 -2.01 0.00 10.99
C ARG A 40 -1.28 0.01 9.66
N THR A 41 -1.73 -0.78 8.69
CA THR A 41 -1.01 -1.03 7.44
C THR A 41 -1.66 -0.36 6.23
N ILE A 42 -2.89 0.15 6.36
CA ILE A 42 -3.72 0.68 5.26
C ILE A 42 -3.00 1.62 4.29
N GLU A 43 -2.16 2.54 4.77
CA GLU A 43 -1.44 3.48 3.89
C GLU A 43 -0.37 2.77 3.05
N HIS A 44 0.35 1.81 3.64
CA HIS A 44 1.34 0.99 2.93
C HIS A 44 0.67 0.02 1.95
N ASP A 45 -0.40 -0.62 2.41
CA ASP A 45 -1.20 -1.56 1.63
C ASP A 45 -1.81 -0.87 0.39
N LEU A 46 -2.33 0.36 0.54
CA LEU A 46 -2.82 1.16 -0.58
C LEU A 46 -1.72 1.54 -1.57
N ALA A 47 -0.56 1.97 -1.09
CA ALA A 47 0.56 2.29 -1.98
C ALA A 47 0.99 1.07 -2.82
N HIS A 48 1.05 -0.11 -2.19
CA HIS A 48 1.38 -1.35 -2.89
C HIS A 48 0.27 -1.77 -3.87
N ALA A 49 -1.00 -1.62 -3.51
CA ALA A 49 -2.11 -1.93 -4.42
C ALA A 49 -2.12 -1.01 -5.65
N ILE A 50 -1.75 0.27 -5.50
CA ILE A 50 -1.59 1.21 -6.62
C ILE A 50 -0.47 0.77 -7.56
N ASP A 51 0.66 0.32 -7.02
CA ASP A 51 1.76 -0.19 -7.85
C ASP A 51 1.31 -1.42 -8.67
N LEU A 52 0.57 -2.35 -8.05
CA LEU A 52 0.02 -3.53 -8.71
C LEU A 52 -1.02 -3.19 -9.78
N LEU A 53 -1.84 -2.15 -9.59
CA LEU A 53 -2.80 -1.69 -10.60
C LEU A 53 -2.12 -1.35 -11.93
N THR A 54 -0.89 -0.82 -11.89
CA THR A 54 -0.14 -0.47 -13.11
C THR A 54 0.28 -1.69 -13.93
N GLY A 55 0.22 -2.90 -13.36
CA GLY A 55 0.49 -4.16 -14.03
C GLY A 55 -0.74 -4.86 -14.61
N LEU A 56 -1.92 -4.25 -14.53
CA LEU A 56 -3.15 -4.81 -15.11
C LEU A 56 -3.29 -4.44 -16.59
N ASP A 57 -3.21 -5.45 -17.45
CA ASP A 57 -3.24 -5.27 -18.90
C ASP A 57 -4.67 -5.27 -19.46
N SER A 58 -5.60 -6.02 -18.84
CA SER A 58 -6.98 -6.16 -19.30
C SER A 58 -7.96 -5.22 -18.60
N GLU A 59 -8.97 -4.75 -19.34
CA GLU A 59 -10.06 -3.94 -18.79
C GLU A 59 -10.87 -4.72 -17.75
N ASP A 60 -11.17 -5.99 -18.01
CA ASP A 60 -11.90 -6.87 -17.07
C ASP A 60 -11.17 -7.02 -15.72
N GLU A 61 -9.84 -7.03 -15.74
CA GLU A 61 -9.02 -7.13 -14.53
C GLU A 61 -9.00 -5.79 -13.78
N ARG A 62 -8.91 -4.67 -14.51
CA ARG A 62 -9.00 -3.32 -13.95
C ARG A 62 -10.35 -3.07 -13.28
N GLU A 63 -11.45 -3.47 -13.90
CA GLU A 63 -12.80 -3.35 -13.34
C GLU A 63 -12.95 -4.13 -12.03
N LYS A 64 -12.45 -5.38 -11.99
CA LYS A 64 -12.46 -6.20 -10.76
C LYS A 64 -11.56 -5.60 -9.68
N ALA A 65 -10.38 -5.09 -10.06
CA ALA A 65 -9.47 -4.44 -9.13
C ALA A 65 -10.09 -3.16 -8.54
N ALA A 66 -10.84 -2.40 -9.33
CA ALA A 66 -11.48 -1.17 -8.90
C ALA A 66 -12.42 -1.38 -7.70
N VAL A 67 -13.15 -2.50 -7.66
CA VAL A 67 -14.03 -2.86 -6.52
C VAL A 67 -13.21 -3.04 -5.24
N TYR A 68 -12.08 -3.72 -5.30
CA TYR A 68 -11.19 -3.90 -4.14
C TYR A 68 -10.53 -2.58 -3.71
N MET A 69 -10.16 -1.73 -4.68
CA MET A 69 -9.56 -0.42 -4.41
C MET A 69 -10.55 0.55 -3.75
N ASP A 70 -11.81 0.54 -4.17
CA ASP A 70 -12.87 1.34 -3.54
C ASP A 70 -13.05 0.94 -2.07
N GLY A 71 -13.13 -0.37 -1.80
CA GLY A 71 -13.22 -0.88 -0.43
C GLY A 71 -12.00 -0.53 0.45
N LEU A 72 -10.78 -0.55 -0.12
CA LEU A 72 -9.58 -0.05 0.58
C LEU A 72 -9.69 1.45 0.91
N ALA A 73 -10.19 2.27 -0.03
CA ALA A 73 -10.37 3.70 0.18
C ALA A 73 -11.43 3.99 1.26
N GLN A 74 -12.52 3.22 1.30
CA GLN A 74 -13.54 3.29 2.33
C GLN A 74 -12.96 2.98 3.72
N MET A 75 -12.27 1.83 3.88
CA MET A 75 -11.62 1.46 5.16
C MET A 75 -10.64 2.53 5.64
N ARG A 76 -9.83 3.10 4.73
CA ARG A 76 -8.94 4.22 5.05
C ARG A 76 -9.71 5.42 5.62
N SER A 77 -10.81 5.79 4.97
CA SER A 77 -11.62 6.94 5.38
C SER A 77 -12.22 6.73 6.78
N GLU A 78 -12.83 5.56 7.02
CA GLU A 78 -13.43 5.19 8.30
C GLU A 78 -12.39 5.23 9.44
N TRP A 79 -11.24 4.59 9.24
CA TRP A 79 -10.19 4.55 10.24
C TRP A 79 -9.52 5.91 10.49
N ALA A 80 -9.45 6.76 9.46
CA ALA A 80 -9.01 8.15 9.60
C ALA A 80 -10.03 9.02 10.33
N ALA A 81 -11.33 8.76 10.16
CA ALA A 81 -12.40 9.44 10.90
C ALA A 81 -12.39 9.06 12.39
N GLU A 82 -12.25 7.76 12.70
CA GLU A 82 -12.13 7.27 14.09
C GLU A 82 -10.97 7.93 14.86
N LYS A 83 -9.81 8.12 14.20
CA LYS A 83 -8.66 8.81 14.82
C LYS A 83 -8.98 10.27 15.18
N ARG A 84 -9.76 10.96 14.35
CA ARG A 84 -10.15 12.36 14.58
C ARG A 84 -11.08 12.46 15.78
N THR A 85 -12.07 11.57 15.88
CA THR A 85 -13.01 11.55 17.01
C THR A 85 -12.32 11.20 18.33
N ALA A 86 -11.33 10.29 18.31
CA ALA A 86 -10.55 9.93 19.50
C ALA A 86 -9.70 11.10 20.04
N THR A 87 -9.23 12.01 19.17
CA THR A 87 -8.40 13.16 19.57
C THR A 87 -9.25 14.37 19.98
N ALA A 88 -10.51 14.43 19.55
CA ALA A 88 -11.45 15.51 19.85
C ALA A 88 -12.19 15.33 21.19
N ALA A 89 -11.58 14.65 22.17
CA ALA A 89 -12.14 14.56 23.52
C ALA A 89 -12.45 15.97 24.08
N PRO A 90 -13.57 16.14 24.78
CA PRO A 90 -14.10 17.47 25.11
C PRO A 90 -13.10 18.24 25.98
N ARG A 91 -12.73 19.44 25.54
CA ARG A 91 -12.07 20.42 26.41
C ARG A 91 -12.95 20.55 27.66
N PRO A 92 -12.42 20.38 28.89
CA PRO A 92 -13.24 20.52 30.07
C PRO A 92 -13.86 21.91 30.03
N ALA A 93 -15.21 21.95 29.97
CA ALA A 93 -15.96 23.18 30.03
C ALA A 93 -15.48 23.94 31.26
N GLY A 94 -14.81 25.07 31.03
CA GLY A 94 -14.17 25.85 32.08
C GLY A 94 -15.15 26.08 33.21
N ARG A 95 -14.72 25.76 34.44
CA ARG A 95 -15.39 26.20 35.66
C ARG A 95 -15.72 27.69 35.52
N ARG A 96 -17.02 28.02 35.51
CA ARG A 96 -17.46 29.41 35.70
C ARG A 96 -16.93 29.88 37.06
N PRO A 97 -16.12 30.96 37.14
CA PRO A 97 -15.82 31.58 38.41
C PRO A 97 -17.11 32.24 38.92
N LYS A 98 -17.46 31.95 40.18
CA LYS A 98 -18.56 32.59 40.89
C LYS A 98 -17.98 33.87 41.48
N SER A 99 -18.50 35.03 41.08
CA SER A 99 -18.27 36.29 41.79
C SER A 99 -19.56 37.07 41.86
#